data_AF-A0A834Y1H8-F1
#
_entry.id   AF-A0A834Y1H8-F1
#
_cell.length_a   1.000
_cell.length_b   1.000
_cell.length_c   1.000
_cell.angle_alpha   90.00
_cell.angle_beta   90.00
_cell.angle_gamma   90.00
#
_symmetry.space_group_name_H-M   'P 1'
#
loop_
_entity.id
_entity.type
_entity.pdbx_description
1 polymer ?
#
loop_
_entity_poly.entity_id
_entity_poly.type
_entity_poly.pdbx_seq_one_letter_code
_entity_poly.pdbx_strand_id
1 'polypeptide(L)'
;MLNRKRGGLTRTRKMAKKNAPAALQTEVTNDDEWAKILERKGLVVVDIYSDWSGPCSGMVSILKKIKMEIGGDLLSYATAKCDNITDLERFRGKSEPTWMFIHNGMMVNLMFGAYCPELQKMLTDELQKIQNNETHEFCIPVNERSPEEQKRLKIMEEERLAKEQAKRAQKEAELKSQYEAEIKHLENSLINETCLLLYPWVFKDEEGHKRDKKSSIPYMDLTENVLPYNYTIEQELRKRLDEDLVMSMLQHSDWEITPEGMQLFTEGKCMFMRLKVNENRPEMDVERYLLSLLFGEPILPPLFTQLPEGCFGERHKPASIPLGKENLIFPVVWSPSNPLNKIMVFKTIFQKYLDTTYPYEDKTEKTPIMVFKYDSTRKNELKVVLEMQESEVLNFGIFERDKPPEAKLIATTIDEFDEKIEEKTGFETFVCVVKKVGSEAFLTFAGIGPYHVSENPETAIEESKLYFPDVTGPDEQSDDEEKLEDADGNNEEQIVVTESNEQI
;
A
#
# COMPACT_ATOMS: atom_id res chain seq x y z
N MET A 1 51.71 64.84 43.36
CA MET A 1 51.20 64.32 44.64
C MET A 1 51.79 62.94 44.88
N LEU A 2 52.43 62.76 46.06
CA LEU A 2 52.88 61.54 46.77
C LEU A 2 53.57 60.39 45.97
N ASN A 3 54.86 60.10 46.20
CA ASN A 3 55.43 59.21 47.24
C ASN A 3 54.75 57.81 47.29
N ARG A 4 55.42 56.64 47.34
CA ARG A 4 56.80 56.27 47.72
C ARG A 4 57.09 54.80 47.35
N LYS A 5 58.38 54.54 47.12
CA LYS A 5 59.18 53.29 46.99
C LYS A 5 58.79 52.04 47.80
N ARG A 6 59.20 50.86 47.25
CA ARG A 6 60.00 49.72 47.80
C ARG A 6 59.42 48.40 47.23
N GLY A 7 60.12 47.51 46.54
CA GLY A 7 61.41 46.88 46.85
C GLY A 7 61.13 45.48 47.45
N GLY A 8 61.45 44.38 46.74
CA GLY A 8 61.37 43.03 47.31
C GLY A 8 61.53 41.90 46.28
N LEU A 9 62.64 41.15 46.36
CA LEU A 9 62.85 39.88 45.67
C LEU A 9 61.81 38.83 46.12
N THR A 10 61.17 38.15 45.18
CA THR A 10 60.38 36.94 45.46
C THR A 10 60.96 35.74 44.72
N ARG A 11 61.55 34.86 45.53
CA ARG A 11 62.10 33.54 45.26
C ARG A 11 61.00 32.63 44.67
N THR A 12 61.15 32.16 43.44
CA THR A 12 60.27 31.16 42.82
C THR A 12 60.41 29.81 43.54
N ARG A 13 59.44 29.45 44.38
CA ARG A 13 59.25 28.09 44.90
C ARG A 13 58.68 27.22 43.77
N LYS A 14 59.46 26.24 43.29
CA LYS A 14 58.96 25.12 42.46
C LYS A 14 57.97 24.30 43.29
N MET A 15 56.69 24.32 42.95
CA MET A 15 55.71 23.37 43.48
C MET A 15 55.85 22.03 42.73
N ALA A 16 55.99 20.94 43.49
CA ALA A 16 55.94 19.58 42.97
C ALA A 16 54.52 19.27 42.47
N LYS A 17 54.40 18.69 41.27
CA LYS A 17 53.13 18.18 40.72
C LYS A 17 52.59 17.09 41.65
N LYS A 18 51.42 17.33 42.23
CA LYS A 18 50.65 16.34 42.99
C LYS A 18 49.93 15.44 41.98
N ASN A 19 50.22 14.14 42.01
CA ASN A 19 49.57 13.15 41.13
C ASN A 19 48.06 13.18 41.33
N ALA A 20 47.32 13.45 40.26
CA ALA A 20 45.87 13.29 40.22
C ALA A 20 45.52 11.79 40.29
N PRO A 21 44.40 11.40 40.92
CA PRO A 21 43.96 10.01 40.92
C PRO A 21 43.66 9.56 39.48
N ALA A 22 44.22 8.42 39.08
CA ALA A 22 44.02 7.85 37.75
C ALA A 22 42.51 7.61 37.53
N ALA A 23 42.00 8.06 36.39
CA ALA A 23 40.62 7.79 35.99
C ALA A 23 40.38 6.27 35.89
N LEU A 24 39.25 5.80 36.41
CA LEU A 24 38.88 4.37 36.39
C LEU A 24 38.74 3.83 34.96
N GLN A 25 38.23 4.68 34.06
CA GLN A 25 37.95 4.38 32.66
C GLN A 25 38.88 5.20 31.78
N THR A 26 39.42 4.56 30.73
CA THR A 26 40.08 5.27 29.63
C THR A 26 39.05 5.65 28.58
N GLU A 27 38.98 6.92 28.23
CA GLU A 27 38.15 7.37 27.11
C GLU A 27 38.89 7.13 25.78
N VAL A 28 38.15 6.64 24.78
CA VAL A 28 38.65 6.28 23.46
C VAL A 28 37.76 6.93 22.41
N THR A 29 38.36 7.75 21.56
CA THR A 29 37.63 8.62 20.62
C THR A 29 38.07 8.50 19.17
N ASN A 30 39.11 7.71 18.89
CA ASN A 30 39.70 7.52 17.55
C ASN A 30 40.42 6.16 17.45
N ASP A 31 40.76 5.75 16.23
CA ASP A 31 41.42 4.48 15.92
C ASP A 31 42.82 4.34 16.58
N ASP A 32 43.59 5.42 16.72
CA ASP A 32 44.92 5.37 17.34
C ASP A 32 44.83 5.05 18.85
N GLU A 33 43.83 5.61 19.53
CA GLU A 33 43.54 5.30 20.93
C GLU A 33 42.98 3.89 21.06
N TRP A 34 42.15 3.45 20.11
CA TRP A 34 41.59 2.11 20.06
C TRP A 34 42.68 1.04 19.94
N ALA A 35 43.66 1.23 19.07
CA ALA A 35 44.80 0.31 18.93
C ALA A 35 45.54 0.09 20.26
N LYS A 36 45.71 1.15 21.06
CA LYS A 36 46.33 1.06 22.40
C LYS A 36 45.48 0.29 23.41
N ILE A 37 44.16 0.23 23.22
CA ILE A 37 43.28 -0.60 24.05
C ILE A 37 43.51 -2.07 23.73
N LEU A 38 43.62 -2.44 22.46
CA LEU A 38 43.80 -3.82 22.01
C LEU A 38 45.13 -4.43 22.48
N GLU A 39 46.17 -3.61 22.67
CA GLU A 39 47.47 -4.04 23.19
C GLU A 39 47.51 -4.30 24.71
N ARG A 40 46.44 -3.96 25.45
CA ARG A 40 46.41 -4.13 26.90
C ARG A 40 46.37 -5.59 27.30
N LYS A 41 47.10 -5.90 28.37
CA LYS A 41 47.09 -7.23 29.01
C LYS A 41 45.90 -7.37 29.95
N GLY A 42 45.46 -8.61 30.15
CA GLY A 42 44.29 -8.92 30.97
C GLY A 42 42.98 -8.69 30.23
N LEU A 43 41.89 -8.61 30.97
CA LEU A 43 40.56 -8.34 30.44
C LEU A 43 40.34 -6.83 30.34
N VAL A 44 39.96 -6.36 29.16
CA VAL A 44 39.44 -5.01 28.96
C VAL A 44 37.94 -5.09 28.73
N VAL A 45 37.17 -4.34 29.48
CA VAL A 45 35.73 -4.17 29.21
C VAL A 45 35.47 -2.75 28.71
N VAL A 46 34.89 -2.67 27.52
CA VAL A 46 34.64 -1.43 26.79
C VAL A 46 33.14 -1.16 26.76
N ASP A 47 32.75 0.01 27.26
CA ASP A 47 31.42 0.59 27.07
C ASP A 47 31.39 1.34 25.72
N ILE A 48 30.73 0.77 24.73
CA ILE A 48 30.62 1.32 23.37
C ILE A 48 29.34 2.14 23.27
N TYR A 49 29.48 3.38 22.82
CA TYR A 49 28.38 4.34 22.75
C TYR A 49 28.49 5.26 21.52
N SER A 50 27.34 5.82 21.10
CA SER A 50 27.28 6.85 20.07
C SER A 50 27.41 8.25 20.70
N ASP A 51 27.99 9.22 19.98
CA ASP A 51 28.29 10.58 20.48
C ASP A 51 27.12 11.22 21.24
N TRP A 52 25.94 11.15 20.65
CA TRP A 52 24.73 11.79 21.14
C TRP A 52 24.13 11.10 22.38
N SER A 53 24.43 9.82 22.63
CA SER A 53 23.95 9.09 23.80
C SER A 53 24.89 9.22 24.99
N GLY A 54 26.18 9.40 24.73
CA GLY A 54 27.23 9.34 25.74
C GLY A 54 27.40 7.95 26.36
N PRO A 55 28.43 7.75 27.20
CA PRO A 55 28.69 6.48 27.87
C PRO A 55 27.68 6.21 29.01
N CYS A 56 27.55 4.95 29.40
CA CYS A 56 26.62 4.52 30.43
C CYS A 56 27.06 4.95 31.83
N SER A 57 26.52 6.07 32.32
CA SER A 57 26.82 6.58 33.66
C SER A 57 26.29 5.68 34.80
N GLY A 58 25.17 4.99 34.57
CA GLY A 58 24.50 4.15 35.57
C GLY A 58 25.31 2.92 36.01
N MET A 59 26.22 2.44 35.15
CA MET A 59 26.98 1.20 35.40
C MET A 59 28.37 1.46 35.98
N VAL A 60 28.82 2.72 36.08
CA VAL A 60 30.16 3.06 36.58
C VAL A 60 30.39 2.58 38.01
N SER A 61 29.37 2.62 38.87
CA SER A 61 29.45 2.20 40.27
C SER A 61 29.71 0.69 40.42
N ILE A 62 29.04 -0.14 39.61
CA ILE A 62 29.23 -1.59 39.62
C ILE A 62 30.61 -1.97 39.07
N LEU A 63 31.07 -1.32 38.00
CA LEU A 63 32.41 -1.55 37.44
C LEU A 63 33.50 -1.26 38.49
N LYS A 64 33.37 -0.15 39.23
CA LYS A 64 34.28 0.18 40.35
C LYS A 64 34.31 -0.94 41.38
N LYS A 65 33.14 -1.42 41.80
CA LYS A 65 33.02 -2.48 42.79
C LYS A 65 33.72 -3.76 42.33
N ILE A 66 33.44 -4.24 41.12
CA ILE A 66 34.03 -5.48 40.57
C ILE A 66 35.56 -5.36 40.45
N LYS A 67 36.08 -4.21 40.00
CA LYS A 67 37.53 -3.99 39.89
C LYS A 67 38.22 -4.00 41.25
N MET A 68 37.58 -3.47 42.29
CA MET A 68 38.13 -3.48 43.65
C MET A 68 38.05 -4.86 44.32
N GLU A 69 36.98 -5.61 44.09
CA GLU A 69 36.74 -6.90 44.77
C GLU A 69 37.47 -8.08 44.13
N ILE A 70 37.50 -8.15 42.78
CA ILE A 70 37.92 -9.37 42.07
C ILE A 70 38.89 -9.06 40.92
N GLY A 71 38.68 -7.96 40.18
CA GLY A 71 39.44 -7.68 38.95
C GLY A 71 40.90 -7.28 39.15
N GLY A 72 41.19 -6.47 40.18
CA GLY A 72 42.54 -5.99 40.46
C GLY A 72 43.23 -5.36 39.24
N ASP A 73 44.49 -5.73 39.01
CA ASP A 73 45.28 -5.28 37.85
C ASP A 73 44.98 -6.06 36.56
N LEU A 74 44.26 -7.19 36.65
CA LEU A 74 43.86 -8.00 35.49
C LEU A 74 42.65 -7.43 34.75
N LEU A 75 41.96 -6.44 35.31
CA LEU A 75 40.77 -5.83 34.73
C LEU A 75 40.97 -4.33 34.46
N SER A 76 40.76 -3.93 33.22
CA SER A 76 40.71 -2.52 32.83
C SER A 76 39.39 -2.16 32.16
N TYR A 77 39.01 -0.90 32.27
CA TYR A 77 37.78 -0.39 31.67
C TYR A 77 38.10 0.72 30.69
N ALA A 78 37.33 0.77 29.61
CA ALA A 78 37.35 1.86 28.64
C ALA A 78 35.93 2.25 28.26
N THR A 79 35.78 3.47 27.76
CA THR A 79 34.59 3.93 27.05
C THR A 79 35.01 4.25 25.62
N ALA A 80 34.25 3.80 24.63
CA ALA A 80 34.60 3.97 23.22
C ALA A 80 33.47 4.63 22.44
N LYS A 81 33.76 5.80 21.88
CA LYS A 81 32.86 6.53 20.98
C LYS A 81 32.92 5.91 19.59
N CYS A 82 31.89 5.15 19.22
CA CYS A 82 31.92 4.31 18.00
C CYS A 82 31.86 5.12 16.69
N ASP A 83 31.41 6.37 16.72
CA ASP A 83 31.28 7.22 15.52
C ASP A 83 32.62 7.43 14.80
N ASN A 84 33.73 7.42 15.53
CA ASN A 84 35.06 7.74 15.01
C ASN A 84 36.05 6.56 15.08
N ILE A 85 35.55 5.34 15.30
CA ILE A 85 36.37 4.12 15.41
C ILE A 85 35.89 3.15 14.33
N THR A 86 36.81 2.71 13.48
CA THR A 86 36.53 1.90 12.30
C THR A 86 36.01 0.52 12.70
N ASP A 87 36.66 -0.15 13.65
CA ASP A 87 36.26 -1.47 14.14
C ASP A 87 34.86 -1.48 14.77
N LEU A 88 34.37 -0.34 15.24
CA LEU A 88 33.12 -0.20 15.99
C LEU A 88 31.97 0.37 15.16
N GLU A 89 32.16 0.55 13.85
CA GLU A 89 31.18 1.15 12.95
C GLU A 89 29.79 0.52 13.04
N ARG A 90 29.72 -0.80 13.22
CA ARG A 90 28.47 -1.56 13.34
C ARG A 90 27.61 -1.21 14.57
N PHE A 91 28.17 -0.50 15.56
CA PHE A 91 27.46 -0.06 16.77
C PHE A 91 26.98 1.39 16.70
N ARG A 92 27.24 2.11 15.60
CA ARG A 92 26.83 3.50 15.42
C ARG A 92 25.31 3.66 15.38
N GLY A 93 24.84 4.83 15.82
CA GLY A 93 23.42 5.19 15.78
C GLY A 93 22.54 4.42 16.77
N LYS A 94 23.13 3.77 17.77
CA LYS A 94 22.42 3.05 18.83
C LYS A 94 22.53 3.81 20.15
N SER A 95 21.41 3.96 20.86
CA SER A 95 21.35 4.51 22.23
C SER A 95 21.64 3.49 23.31
N GLU A 96 21.53 2.21 22.99
CA GLU A 96 21.72 1.12 23.94
C GLU A 96 23.22 0.90 24.16
N PRO A 97 23.72 0.91 25.41
CA PRO A 97 25.13 0.66 25.68
C PRO A 97 25.50 -0.77 25.29
N THR A 98 26.68 -0.93 24.69
CA THR A 98 27.21 -2.25 24.31
C THR A 98 28.51 -2.51 25.04
N TRP A 99 28.57 -3.60 25.79
CA TRP A 99 29.71 -3.98 26.61
C TRP A 99 30.54 -5.04 25.90
N MET A 100 31.69 -4.65 25.35
CA MET A 100 32.61 -5.56 24.68
C MET A 100 33.72 -6.00 25.63
N PHE A 101 33.96 -7.30 25.69
CA PHE A 101 35.00 -7.92 26.50
C PHE A 101 36.15 -8.32 25.59
N ILE A 102 37.34 -7.78 25.86
CA ILE A 102 38.52 -7.95 25.04
C ILE A 102 39.62 -8.61 25.86
N HIS A 103 40.18 -9.70 25.36
CA HIS A 103 41.35 -10.36 25.93
C HIS A 103 42.36 -10.63 24.82
N ASN A 104 43.60 -10.16 25.00
CA ASN A 104 44.69 -10.27 24.00
C ASN A 104 44.29 -9.71 22.62
N GLY A 105 43.62 -8.56 22.61
CA GLY A 105 43.19 -7.87 21.38
C GLY A 105 42.00 -8.51 20.66
N MET A 106 41.43 -9.60 21.20
CA MET A 106 40.30 -10.31 20.61
C MET A 106 39.05 -10.13 21.46
N MET A 107 37.89 -10.03 20.81
CA MET A 107 36.59 -10.03 21.48
C MET A 107 36.25 -11.44 21.96
N VAL A 108 35.97 -11.57 23.26
CA VAL A 108 35.67 -12.85 23.92
C VAL A 108 34.25 -12.94 24.47
N ASN A 109 33.60 -11.79 24.65
CA ASN A 109 32.20 -11.70 25.07
C ASN A 109 31.61 -10.34 24.66
N LEU A 110 30.28 -10.28 24.54
CA LEU A 110 29.55 -9.07 24.19
C LEU A 110 28.17 -9.07 24.85
N MET A 111 27.81 -7.97 25.50
CA MET A 111 26.49 -7.78 26.10
C MET A 111 25.85 -6.49 25.60
N PHE A 112 24.55 -6.53 25.32
CA PHE A 112 23.75 -5.35 25.01
C PHE A 112 22.95 -4.90 26.24
N GLY A 113 22.82 -3.59 26.41
CA GLY A 113 21.97 -2.99 27.43
C GLY A 113 22.66 -2.78 28.78
N ALA A 114 21.86 -2.34 29.75
CA ALA A 114 22.34 -1.94 31.07
C ALA A 114 21.87 -2.90 32.19
N TYR A 115 21.78 -4.20 31.89
CA TYR A 115 21.33 -5.19 32.87
C TYR A 115 22.47 -5.63 33.81
N CYS A 116 22.53 -4.99 34.98
CA CYS A 116 23.62 -5.15 35.95
C CYS A 116 23.92 -6.59 36.40
N PRO A 117 22.92 -7.44 36.75
CA PRO A 117 23.20 -8.80 37.21
C PRO A 117 23.94 -9.65 36.17
N GLU A 118 23.57 -9.49 34.90
CA GLU A 118 24.17 -10.23 33.80
C GLU A 118 25.58 -9.73 33.49
N LEU A 119 25.79 -8.41 33.46
CA LEU A 119 27.13 -7.85 33.29
C LEU A 119 28.10 -8.34 34.38
N GLN A 120 27.65 -8.34 35.64
CA GLN A 120 28.46 -8.80 36.77
C GLN A 120 28.81 -10.30 36.64
N LYS A 121 27.84 -11.11 36.21
CA LYS A 121 28.05 -12.54 35.97
C LYS A 121 29.08 -12.76 34.87
N MET A 122 28.89 -12.16 33.69
CA MET A 122 29.82 -12.30 32.55
C MET A 122 31.24 -11.83 32.90
N LEU A 123 31.37 -10.68 33.58
CA LEU A 123 32.65 -10.17 34.08
C LEU A 123 33.35 -11.18 34.99
N THR A 124 32.61 -11.74 35.94
CA THR A 124 33.19 -12.69 36.90
C THR A 124 33.61 -13.98 36.20
N ASP A 125 32.78 -14.50 35.30
CA ASP A 125 33.04 -15.73 34.55
C ASP A 125 34.27 -15.58 33.64
N GLU A 126 34.38 -14.48 32.87
CA GLU A 126 35.53 -14.25 31.99
C GLU A 126 36.83 -14.01 32.76
N LEU A 127 36.77 -13.33 33.92
CA LEU A 127 37.94 -13.17 34.78
C LEU A 127 38.40 -14.51 35.37
N GLN A 128 37.48 -15.37 35.80
CA GLN A 128 37.81 -16.71 36.30
C GLN A 128 38.47 -17.55 35.22
N LYS A 129 37.94 -17.52 33.98
CA LYS A 129 38.56 -18.23 32.84
C LYS A 129 40.00 -17.77 32.62
N ILE A 130 40.26 -16.46 32.66
CA ILE A 130 41.61 -15.92 32.50
C ILE A 130 42.53 -16.36 33.65
N GLN A 131 42.05 -16.32 34.90
CA GLN A 131 42.83 -16.75 36.07
C GLN A 131 43.17 -18.24 36.03
N ASN A 132 42.25 -19.07 35.53
CA ASN A 132 42.41 -20.52 35.42
C ASN A 132 43.07 -20.98 34.10
N ASN A 133 43.39 -20.05 33.17
CA ASN A 133 43.82 -20.36 31.80
C ASN A 133 42.83 -21.27 31.04
N GLU A 134 41.54 -21.06 31.23
CA GLU A 134 40.48 -21.72 30.46
C GLU A 134 40.21 -20.99 29.14
N THR A 135 39.62 -21.70 28.18
CA THR A 135 39.24 -21.13 26.89
C THR A 135 37.93 -20.34 26.98
N HIS A 136 37.86 -19.22 26.28
CA HIS A 136 36.62 -18.46 26.09
C HIS A 136 35.62 -19.23 25.22
N GLU A 137 34.33 -18.90 25.35
CA GLU A 137 33.28 -19.53 24.54
C GLU A 137 33.45 -19.22 23.05
N PHE A 138 33.87 -17.99 22.74
CA PHE A 138 34.39 -17.60 21.44
C PHE A 138 35.56 -16.64 21.62
N CYS A 139 36.36 -16.47 20.57
CA CYS A 139 37.46 -15.53 20.52
C CYS A 139 37.61 -15.07 19.06
N ILE A 140 37.09 -13.88 18.74
CA ILE A 140 37.01 -13.37 17.37
C ILE A 140 37.57 -11.94 17.29
N PRO A 141 38.00 -11.47 16.11
CA PRO A 141 38.42 -10.08 15.92
C PRO A 141 37.33 -9.09 16.36
N VAL A 142 37.74 -7.95 16.93
CA VAL A 142 36.81 -6.94 17.49
C VAL A 142 35.90 -6.29 16.44
N ASN A 143 36.27 -6.36 15.16
CA ASN A 143 35.49 -5.87 14.03
C ASN A 143 34.47 -6.91 13.48
N GLU A 144 34.56 -8.17 13.92
CA GLU A 144 33.63 -9.23 13.54
C GLU A 144 32.40 -9.27 14.47
N ARG A 145 31.29 -9.79 13.95
CA ARG A 145 30.03 -9.90 14.69
C ARG A 145 30.05 -11.11 15.61
N SER A 146 29.76 -10.88 16.89
CA SER A 146 29.57 -11.92 17.90
C SER A 146 28.36 -12.82 17.62
N PRO A 147 28.30 -14.03 18.21
CA PRO A 147 27.11 -14.88 18.13
C PRO A 147 25.83 -14.19 18.61
N GLU A 148 25.93 -13.33 19.62
CA GLU A 148 24.79 -12.60 20.19
C GLU A 148 24.29 -11.50 19.25
N GLU A 149 25.20 -10.78 18.58
CA GLU A 149 24.87 -9.86 17.49
C GLU A 149 24.10 -10.57 16.36
N GLN A 150 24.58 -11.74 15.95
CA GLN A 150 23.98 -12.49 14.86
C GLN A 150 22.56 -12.98 15.20
N LYS A 151 22.31 -13.42 16.44
CA LYS A 151 20.97 -13.80 16.89
C LYS A 151 20.01 -12.62 16.86
N ARG A 152 20.44 -11.47 17.39
CA ARG A 152 19.60 -10.26 17.42
C ARG A 152 19.26 -9.78 16.02
N LEU A 153 20.22 -9.81 15.09
CA LEU A 153 19.97 -9.45 13.69
C LEU A 153 18.95 -10.37 13.02
N LYS A 154 19.02 -11.69 13.26
CA LYS A 154 18.04 -12.64 12.73
C LYS A 154 16.63 -12.36 13.26
N ILE A 155 16.48 -12.14 14.56
CA ILE A 155 15.19 -11.79 15.18
C ILE A 155 14.64 -10.50 14.55
N MET A 156 15.47 -9.46 14.45
CA MET A 156 15.06 -8.18 13.84
C MET A 156 14.68 -8.32 12.36
N GLU A 157 15.39 -9.16 11.60
CA GLU A 157 15.08 -9.40 10.19
C GLU A 157 13.78 -10.19 10.01
N GLU A 158 13.56 -11.22 10.84
CA GLU A 158 12.32 -12.00 10.89
C GLU A 158 11.12 -11.12 11.28
N GLU A 159 11.25 -10.28 12.30
CA GLU A 159 10.23 -9.30 12.71
C GLU A 159 9.89 -8.32 11.58
N ARG A 160 10.92 -7.80 10.88
CA ARG A 160 10.72 -6.89 9.74
C ARG A 160 9.95 -7.57 8.61
N LEU A 161 10.33 -8.80 8.25
CA LEU A 161 9.67 -9.57 7.21
C LEU A 161 8.22 -9.91 7.61
N ALA A 162 7.99 -10.28 8.87
CA ALA A 162 6.66 -10.56 9.39
C ALA A 162 5.76 -9.31 9.37
N LYS A 163 6.29 -8.13 9.76
CA LYS A 163 5.56 -6.86 9.68
C LYS A 163 5.18 -6.51 8.24
N GLU A 164 6.10 -6.70 7.30
CA GLU A 164 5.85 -6.45 5.88
C GLU A 164 4.79 -7.39 5.30
N GLN A 165 4.86 -8.69 5.61
CA GLN A 165 3.86 -9.68 5.20
C GLN A 165 2.49 -9.40 5.80
N ALA A 166 2.41 -9.07 7.08
CA ALA A 166 1.16 -8.71 7.75
C ALA A 166 0.52 -7.48 7.09
N LYS A 167 1.32 -6.46 6.73
CA LYS A 167 0.84 -5.26 6.04
C LYS A 167 0.29 -5.58 4.65
N ARG A 168 0.97 -6.44 3.87
CA ARG A 168 0.48 -6.87 2.55
C ARG A 168 -0.83 -7.66 2.67
N ALA A 169 -0.89 -8.61 3.60
CA ALA A 169 -2.09 -9.39 3.86
C ALA A 169 -3.28 -8.54 4.32
N GLN A 170 -3.05 -7.50 5.14
CA GLN A 170 -4.09 -6.57 5.56
C GLN A 170 -4.66 -5.79 4.36
N LYS A 171 -3.80 -5.25 3.47
CA LYS A 171 -4.24 -4.54 2.27
C LYS A 171 -5.02 -5.43 1.31
N GLU A 172 -4.55 -6.66 1.10
CA GLU A 172 -5.25 -7.64 0.26
C GLU A 172 -6.61 -8.04 0.86
N ALA A 173 -6.69 -8.21 2.18
CA ALA A 173 -7.94 -8.51 2.88
C ALA A 173 -8.94 -7.35 2.82
N GLU A 174 -8.47 -6.10 2.92
CA GLU A 174 -9.28 -4.90 2.79
C GLU A 174 -9.87 -4.78 1.37
N LEU A 175 -9.03 -4.86 0.34
CA LEU A 175 -9.48 -4.85 -1.06
C LEU A 175 -10.49 -5.96 -1.37
N LYS A 176 -10.23 -7.17 -0.85
CA LYS A 176 -11.15 -8.30 -1.01
C LYS A 176 -12.48 -8.05 -0.29
N SER A 177 -12.44 -7.53 0.93
CA SER A 177 -13.65 -7.20 1.69
C SER A 177 -14.47 -6.10 1.01
N GLN A 178 -13.81 -5.09 0.43
CA GLN A 178 -14.47 -4.03 -0.34
C GLN A 178 -15.17 -4.61 -1.57
N TYR A 179 -14.45 -5.42 -2.35
CA TYR A 179 -15.02 -6.11 -3.51
C TYR A 179 -16.22 -6.99 -3.14
N GLU A 180 -16.11 -7.82 -2.10
CA GLU A 180 -17.22 -8.67 -1.64
C GLU A 180 -18.43 -7.85 -1.18
N ALA A 181 -18.21 -6.71 -0.52
CA ALA A 181 -19.26 -5.82 -0.08
C ALA A 181 -19.96 -5.10 -1.26
N GLU A 182 -19.20 -4.66 -2.27
CA GLU A 182 -19.73 -4.08 -3.51
C GLU A 182 -20.61 -5.10 -4.25
N ILE A 183 -20.09 -6.32 -4.47
CA ILE A 183 -20.83 -7.38 -5.13
C ILE A 183 -22.12 -7.72 -4.38
N LYS A 184 -22.07 -7.82 -3.05
CA LYS A 184 -23.26 -8.05 -2.23
C LYS A 184 -24.26 -6.89 -2.32
N HIS A 185 -23.79 -5.65 -2.39
CA HIS A 185 -24.68 -4.50 -2.59
C HIS A 185 -25.41 -4.60 -3.93
N LEU A 186 -24.69 -4.91 -5.00
CA LEU A 186 -25.26 -5.05 -6.34
C LEU A 186 -26.21 -6.25 -6.45
N GLU A 187 -25.89 -7.38 -5.80
CA GLU A 187 -26.76 -8.57 -5.76
C GLU A 187 -28.13 -8.25 -5.16
N ASN A 188 -28.16 -7.53 -4.04
CA ASN A 188 -29.40 -7.11 -3.41
C ASN A 188 -30.15 -6.05 -4.23
N SER A 189 -29.42 -5.13 -4.87
CA SER A 189 -30.00 -4.03 -5.64
C SER A 189 -30.63 -4.50 -6.95
N LEU A 190 -30.02 -5.49 -7.61
CA LEU A 190 -30.46 -6.05 -8.90
C LEU A 190 -31.36 -7.29 -8.74
N ILE A 191 -31.95 -7.53 -7.56
CA ILE A 191 -32.75 -8.72 -7.29
C ILE A 191 -33.93 -8.92 -8.28
N ASN A 192 -34.50 -7.82 -8.78
CA ASN A 192 -35.64 -7.82 -9.71
C ASN A 192 -35.27 -7.44 -11.14
N GLU A 193 -33.98 -7.33 -11.43
CA GLU A 193 -33.46 -6.97 -12.74
C GLU A 193 -32.57 -8.07 -13.29
N THR A 194 -32.58 -8.19 -14.60
CA THR A 194 -31.66 -9.04 -15.34
C THR A 194 -31.44 -8.45 -16.73
N CYS A 195 -30.71 -9.15 -17.59
CA CYS A 195 -30.51 -8.69 -18.96
C CYS A 195 -30.45 -9.87 -19.92
N LEU A 196 -30.57 -9.57 -21.20
CA LEU A 196 -30.25 -10.52 -22.25
C LEU A 196 -29.52 -9.83 -23.38
N LEU A 197 -28.91 -10.64 -24.23
CA LEU A 197 -28.21 -10.23 -25.43
C LEU A 197 -28.79 -11.00 -26.63
N LEU A 198 -29.18 -10.26 -27.66
CA LEU A 198 -29.39 -10.81 -28.99
C LEU A 198 -28.11 -10.65 -29.81
N TYR A 199 -27.69 -11.75 -30.43
CA TYR A 199 -26.47 -11.76 -31.23
C TYR A 199 -26.62 -10.93 -32.52
N PRO A 200 -25.50 -10.48 -33.12
CA PRO A 200 -25.55 -9.53 -34.24
C PRO A 200 -26.31 -10.04 -35.47
N TRP A 201 -26.28 -11.34 -35.76
CA TRP A 201 -26.93 -11.94 -36.93
C TRP A 201 -28.46 -11.97 -36.85
N VAL A 202 -29.04 -11.80 -35.66
CA VAL A 202 -30.50 -11.65 -35.49
C VAL A 202 -31.05 -10.46 -36.30
N PHE A 203 -30.18 -9.50 -36.61
CA PHE A 203 -30.48 -8.32 -37.39
C PHE A 203 -29.79 -8.33 -38.77
N LYS A 204 -29.49 -9.52 -39.32
CA LYS A 204 -29.00 -9.70 -40.69
C LYS A 204 -30.02 -10.47 -41.53
N ASP A 205 -30.04 -10.26 -42.83
CA ASP A 205 -30.78 -11.09 -43.79
C ASP A 205 -30.00 -12.34 -44.23
N GLU A 206 -30.59 -13.17 -45.07
CA GLU A 206 -29.98 -14.40 -45.61
C GLU A 206 -28.70 -14.10 -46.45
N GLU A 207 -28.56 -12.87 -46.92
CA GLU A 207 -27.43 -12.37 -47.70
C GLU A 207 -26.39 -11.62 -46.81
N GLY A 208 -26.67 -11.47 -45.51
CA GLY A 208 -25.82 -10.81 -44.53
C GLY A 208 -26.03 -9.29 -44.38
N HIS A 209 -26.98 -8.68 -45.09
CA HIS A 209 -27.27 -7.24 -44.98
C HIS A 209 -28.04 -6.91 -43.69
N LYS A 210 -27.84 -5.69 -43.19
CA LYS A 210 -28.48 -5.21 -41.95
C LYS A 210 -29.99 -5.07 -42.14
N ARG A 211 -30.76 -5.62 -41.18
CA ARG A 211 -32.20 -5.48 -41.05
C ARG A 211 -32.58 -4.52 -39.91
N ASP A 212 -33.71 -3.84 -40.08
CA ASP A 212 -34.31 -3.06 -39.00
C ASP A 212 -34.80 -4.00 -37.88
N LYS A 213 -34.78 -3.54 -36.62
CA LYS A 213 -35.17 -4.38 -35.48
C LYS A 213 -36.63 -4.86 -35.58
N LYS A 214 -37.56 -4.04 -36.09
CA LYS A 214 -38.97 -4.43 -36.24
C LYS A 214 -39.21 -5.43 -37.36
N SER A 215 -38.25 -5.56 -38.27
CA SER A 215 -38.27 -6.58 -39.32
C SER A 215 -37.62 -7.91 -38.89
N SER A 216 -36.99 -7.95 -37.71
CA SER A 216 -36.39 -9.16 -37.16
C SER A 216 -37.45 -10.00 -36.44
N ILE A 217 -37.77 -11.15 -37.01
CA ILE A 217 -38.76 -12.08 -36.44
C ILE A 217 -38.38 -12.51 -35.01
N PRO A 218 -37.12 -12.90 -34.70
CA PRO A 218 -36.75 -13.27 -33.34
C PRO A 218 -36.89 -12.10 -32.35
N TYR A 219 -36.56 -10.88 -32.76
CA TYR A 219 -36.76 -9.69 -31.91
C TYR A 219 -38.25 -9.48 -31.63
N MET A 220 -39.10 -9.48 -32.67
CA MET A 220 -40.54 -9.25 -32.52
C MET A 220 -41.21 -10.31 -31.62
N ASP A 221 -40.91 -11.60 -31.83
CA ASP A 221 -41.44 -12.67 -30.98
C ASP A 221 -41.00 -12.53 -29.53
N LEU A 222 -39.73 -12.15 -29.30
CA LEU A 222 -39.21 -11.90 -27.97
C LEU A 222 -39.94 -10.73 -27.29
N THR A 223 -40.09 -9.60 -27.98
CA THR A 223 -40.65 -8.38 -27.41
C THR A 223 -42.17 -8.36 -27.32
N GLU A 224 -42.89 -9.12 -28.16
CA GLU A 224 -44.36 -9.11 -28.19
C GLU A 224 -44.98 -10.33 -27.50
N ASN A 225 -44.31 -11.49 -27.50
CA ASN A 225 -44.90 -12.74 -27.00
C ASN A 225 -44.17 -13.32 -25.78
N VAL A 226 -42.83 -13.29 -25.74
CA VAL A 226 -42.06 -13.97 -24.67
C VAL A 226 -41.94 -13.11 -23.42
N LEU A 227 -41.52 -11.85 -23.57
CA LEU A 227 -41.22 -10.97 -22.45
C LEU A 227 -42.43 -10.30 -21.79
N PRO A 228 -43.43 -9.74 -22.51
CA PRO A 228 -44.39 -8.76 -21.93
C PRO A 228 -45.17 -9.19 -20.69
N TYR A 229 -45.40 -10.48 -20.47
CA TYR A 229 -46.10 -10.97 -19.28
C TYR A 229 -45.20 -11.16 -18.06
N ASN A 230 -43.89 -11.26 -18.27
CA ASN A 230 -42.90 -11.65 -17.27
C ASN A 230 -41.91 -10.54 -16.95
N TYR A 231 -41.47 -9.82 -17.98
CA TYR A 231 -40.44 -8.78 -17.91
C TYR A 231 -40.85 -7.55 -18.72
N THR A 232 -40.48 -6.38 -18.21
CA THR A 232 -40.50 -5.09 -18.90
C THR A 232 -39.10 -4.79 -19.42
N ILE A 233 -39.00 -4.37 -20.68
CA ILE A 233 -37.75 -3.89 -21.28
C ILE A 233 -37.57 -2.44 -20.84
N GLU A 234 -36.58 -2.19 -19.99
CA GLU A 234 -36.28 -0.87 -19.43
C GLU A 234 -35.27 -0.09 -20.29
N GLN A 235 -34.39 -0.81 -21.00
CA GLN A 235 -33.37 -0.21 -21.84
C GLN A 235 -32.95 -1.16 -22.96
N GLU A 236 -32.75 -0.64 -24.16
CA GLU A 236 -32.07 -1.33 -25.26
C GLU A 236 -30.76 -0.63 -25.59
N LEU A 237 -29.68 -1.39 -25.78
CA LEU A 237 -28.36 -0.87 -26.11
C LEU A 237 -27.70 -1.72 -27.19
N ARG A 238 -27.20 -1.10 -28.26
CA ARG A 238 -26.36 -1.78 -29.26
C ARG A 238 -24.89 -1.51 -28.98
N LYS A 239 -24.12 -2.54 -28.62
CA LYS A 239 -22.68 -2.41 -28.31
C LYS A 239 -21.89 -3.48 -29.06
N ARG A 240 -20.73 -3.09 -29.60
CA ARG A 240 -19.76 -4.04 -30.15
C ARG A 240 -18.89 -4.53 -28.99
N LEU A 241 -18.62 -5.83 -28.93
CA LEU A 241 -17.77 -6.42 -27.91
C LEU A 241 -16.42 -6.78 -28.51
N ASP A 242 -15.36 -6.56 -27.74
CA ASP A 242 -14.04 -7.15 -27.94
C ASP A 242 -13.87 -8.37 -27.01
N GLU A 243 -12.75 -9.06 -27.13
CA GLU A 243 -12.49 -10.27 -26.35
C GLU A 243 -12.43 -9.98 -24.84
N ASP A 244 -11.86 -8.85 -24.43
CA ASP A 244 -11.74 -8.45 -23.03
C ASP A 244 -13.10 -8.20 -22.40
N LEU A 245 -13.99 -7.46 -23.06
CA LEU A 245 -15.35 -7.21 -22.61
C LEU A 245 -16.15 -8.51 -22.49
N VAL A 246 -15.96 -9.47 -23.41
CA VAL A 246 -16.62 -10.78 -23.34
C VAL A 246 -16.09 -11.58 -22.14
N MET A 247 -14.78 -11.60 -21.92
CA MET A 247 -14.19 -12.29 -20.77
C MET A 247 -14.66 -11.68 -19.44
N SER A 248 -14.71 -10.35 -19.33
CA SER A 248 -15.28 -9.66 -18.16
C SER A 248 -16.76 -10.01 -17.97
N MET A 249 -17.56 -9.97 -19.03
CA MET A 249 -18.99 -10.29 -18.97
C MET A 249 -19.27 -11.74 -18.57
N LEU A 250 -18.43 -12.69 -19.01
CA LEU A 250 -18.58 -14.12 -18.73
C LEU A 250 -17.86 -14.56 -17.46
N GLN A 251 -17.22 -13.63 -16.74
CA GLN A 251 -16.66 -13.92 -15.43
C GLN A 251 -17.77 -14.47 -14.51
N HIS A 252 -17.46 -15.53 -13.76
CA HIS A 252 -18.40 -16.27 -12.93
C HIS A 252 -19.58 -16.93 -13.67
N SER A 253 -19.55 -17.01 -15.00
CA SER A 253 -20.49 -17.80 -15.79
C SER A 253 -20.13 -19.29 -15.73
N ASP A 254 -21.15 -20.15 -15.78
CA ASP A 254 -20.97 -21.60 -15.92
C ASP A 254 -20.75 -22.02 -17.40
N TRP A 255 -20.67 -21.04 -18.30
CA TRP A 255 -20.54 -21.26 -19.72
C TRP A 255 -19.08 -21.26 -20.17
N GLU A 256 -18.61 -22.39 -20.71
CA GLU A 256 -17.27 -22.49 -21.28
C GLU A 256 -17.22 -21.79 -22.66
N ILE A 257 -16.45 -20.71 -22.74
CA ILE A 257 -16.28 -19.98 -23.99
C ILE A 257 -15.36 -20.76 -24.94
N THR A 258 -15.93 -21.25 -26.03
CA THR A 258 -15.17 -21.81 -27.15
C THR A 258 -14.65 -20.68 -28.05
N PRO A 259 -13.60 -20.90 -28.86
CA PRO A 259 -13.16 -19.92 -29.85
C PRO A 259 -14.29 -19.51 -30.81
N GLU A 260 -15.13 -20.48 -31.20
CA GLU A 260 -16.35 -20.21 -31.97
C GLU A 260 -17.32 -19.32 -31.19
N GLY A 261 -17.58 -19.62 -29.92
CA GLY A 261 -18.44 -18.82 -29.04
C GLY A 261 -17.94 -17.37 -28.90
N MET A 262 -16.63 -17.17 -28.74
CA MET A 262 -16.01 -15.84 -28.69
C MET A 262 -16.26 -15.05 -29.97
N GLN A 263 -16.11 -15.72 -31.12
CA GLN A 263 -16.34 -15.09 -32.42
C GLN A 263 -17.79 -14.59 -32.55
N LEU A 264 -18.78 -15.32 -32.01
CA LEU A 264 -20.18 -14.91 -32.06
C LEU A 264 -20.45 -13.57 -31.38
N PHE A 265 -19.78 -13.30 -30.25
CA PHE A 265 -19.94 -12.04 -29.52
C PHE A 265 -19.24 -10.87 -30.22
N THR A 266 -18.14 -11.12 -30.93
CA THR A 266 -17.25 -10.08 -31.48
C THR A 266 -17.51 -9.76 -32.96
N GLU A 267 -18.26 -10.61 -33.68
CA GLU A 267 -18.55 -10.47 -35.11
C GLU A 267 -19.40 -9.23 -35.46
N GLY A 268 -20.01 -8.56 -34.48
CA GLY A 268 -20.81 -7.37 -34.73
C GLY A 268 -21.33 -6.67 -33.50
N LYS A 269 -22.30 -5.78 -33.70
CA LYS A 269 -23.00 -5.10 -32.60
C LYS A 269 -24.10 -6.00 -32.06
N CYS A 270 -23.92 -6.47 -30.84
CA CYS A 270 -24.95 -7.17 -30.09
C CYS A 270 -26.00 -6.19 -29.59
N MET A 271 -27.24 -6.66 -29.42
CA MET A 271 -28.30 -5.88 -28.78
C MET A 271 -28.53 -6.39 -27.37
N PHE A 272 -28.20 -5.57 -26.40
CA PHE A 272 -28.48 -5.80 -24.99
C PHE A 272 -29.85 -5.22 -24.62
N MET A 273 -30.59 -5.96 -23.79
CA MET A 273 -31.84 -5.51 -23.20
C MET A 273 -31.73 -5.60 -21.68
N ARG A 274 -31.92 -4.48 -20.98
CA ARG A 274 -32.10 -4.47 -19.53
C ARG A 274 -33.57 -4.77 -19.23
N LEU A 275 -33.79 -5.76 -18.39
CA LEU A 275 -35.11 -6.31 -18.09
C LEU A 275 -35.42 -6.13 -16.61
N LYS A 276 -36.67 -5.79 -16.32
CA LYS A 276 -37.21 -5.71 -14.96
C LYS A 276 -38.42 -6.62 -14.85
N VAL A 277 -38.50 -7.41 -13.78
CA VAL A 277 -39.63 -8.32 -13.56
C VAL A 277 -40.93 -7.52 -13.33
N ASN A 278 -42.02 -7.94 -13.97
CA ASN A 278 -43.33 -7.26 -13.88
C ASN A 278 -44.01 -7.42 -12.51
N GLU A 279 -43.86 -8.57 -11.87
CA GLU A 279 -44.43 -8.88 -10.55
C GLU A 279 -43.33 -9.26 -9.57
N ASN A 280 -43.25 -8.57 -8.43
CA ASN A 280 -42.26 -8.85 -7.40
C ASN A 280 -42.60 -10.20 -6.72
N ARG A 281 -42.03 -11.29 -7.23
CA ARG A 281 -42.14 -12.65 -6.68
C ARG A 281 -40.89 -12.92 -5.84
N PRO A 282 -40.96 -12.82 -4.50
CA PRO A 282 -39.78 -12.79 -3.63
C PRO A 282 -38.94 -14.07 -3.62
N GLU A 283 -39.43 -15.17 -4.19
CA GLU A 283 -38.72 -16.46 -4.29
C GLU A 283 -38.32 -16.82 -5.72
N MET A 284 -38.55 -15.93 -6.69
CA MET A 284 -38.26 -16.22 -8.09
C MET A 284 -36.81 -15.86 -8.43
N ASP A 285 -36.03 -16.88 -8.82
CA ASP A 285 -34.73 -16.69 -9.45
C ASP A 285 -34.94 -16.10 -10.86
N VAL A 286 -34.66 -14.80 -11.00
CA VAL A 286 -34.98 -14.03 -12.20
C VAL A 286 -34.12 -14.44 -13.40
N GLU A 287 -32.91 -14.96 -13.17
CA GLU A 287 -32.05 -15.51 -14.22
C GLU A 287 -32.59 -16.85 -14.72
N ARG A 288 -32.82 -17.80 -13.81
CA ARG A 288 -33.30 -19.15 -14.16
C ARG A 288 -34.69 -19.12 -14.79
N TYR A 289 -35.54 -18.21 -14.35
CA TYR A 289 -36.86 -18.04 -14.95
C TYR A 289 -36.75 -17.53 -16.39
N LEU A 290 -35.90 -16.54 -16.65
CA LEU A 290 -35.65 -16.04 -18.01
C LEU A 290 -35.09 -17.15 -18.91
N LEU A 291 -34.12 -17.93 -18.42
CA LEU A 291 -33.60 -19.09 -19.17
C LEU A 291 -34.69 -20.11 -19.51
N SER A 292 -35.59 -20.38 -18.56
CA SER A 292 -36.73 -21.29 -18.80
C SER A 292 -37.67 -20.78 -19.89
N LEU A 293 -37.90 -19.46 -19.96
CA LEU A 293 -38.70 -18.85 -21.04
C LEU A 293 -37.99 -18.92 -22.39
N LEU A 294 -36.67 -18.69 -22.40
CA LEU A 294 -35.88 -18.66 -23.64
C LEU A 294 -35.60 -20.06 -24.19
N PHE A 295 -35.28 -21.02 -23.34
CA PHE A 295 -34.74 -22.32 -23.73
C PHE A 295 -35.59 -23.51 -23.25
N GLY A 296 -36.66 -23.28 -22.49
CA GLY A 296 -37.49 -24.34 -21.92
C GLY A 296 -36.92 -24.96 -20.64
N GLU A 297 -35.67 -24.67 -20.29
CA GLU A 297 -34.99 -25.18 -19.09
C GLU A 297 -34.28 -24.03 -18.33
N PRO A 298 -34.13 -24.13 -17.00
CA PRO A 298 -33.54 -23.09 -16.15
C PRO A 298 -32.00 -23.05 -16.19
N ILE A 299 -31.40 -23.45 -17.31
CA ILE A 299 -29.95 -23.52 -17.50
C ILE A 299 -29.59 -22.98 -18.88
N LEU A 300 -28.37 -22.44 -19.00
CA LEU A 300 -27.86 -22.02 -20.30
C LEU A 300 -27.49 -23.29 -21.10
N PRO A 301 -28.04 -23.48 -22.32
CA PRO A 301 -27.75 -24.67 -23.10
C PRO A 301 -26.28 -24.65 -23.57
N PRO A 302 -25.57 -25.79 -23.51
CA PRO A 302 -24.28 -25.92 -24.16
C PRO A 302 -24.40 -25.65 -25.66
N LEU A 303 -23.29 -25.20 -26.25
CA LEU A 303 -23.21 -25.08 -27.70
C LEU A 303 -23.50 -26.45 -28.32
N PHE A 304 -24.37 -26.48 -29.35
CA PHE A 304 -24.73 -27.67 -30.13
C PHE A 304 -25.73 -28.65 -29.51
N THR A 305 -26.34 -28.34 -28.36
CA THR A 305 -27.40 -29.17 -27.77
C THR A 305 -28.75 -28.95 -28.45
N GLN A 306 -29.54 -30.03 -28.62
CA GLN A 306 -30.92 -29.91 -29.08
C GLN A 306 -31.79 -29.26 -28.00
N LEU A 307 -32.40 -28.12 -28.35
CA LEU A 307 -33.31 -27.42 -27.46
C LEU A 307 -34.71 -28.07 -27.43
N PRO A 308 -35.42 -27.99 -26.29
CA PRO A 308 -36.82 -28.42 -26.15
C PRO A 308 -37.73 -27.86 -27.25
N GLU A 309 -38.66 -28.69 -27.73
CA GLU A 309 -39.60 -28.34 -28.80
C GLU A 309 -40.47 -27.13 -28.42
N GLY A 310 -40.56 -26.14 -29.31
CA GLY A 310 -41.44 -24.98 -29.13
C GLY A 310 -40.89 -23.88 -28.21
N CYS A 311 -39.72 -24.06 -27.58
CA CYS A 311 -39.06 -22.99 -26.84
C CYS A 311 -38.53 -21.90 -27.79
N PHE A 312 -38.34 -20.67 -27.30
CA PHE A 312 -37.92 -19.53 -28.13
C PHE A 312 -36.61 -19.80 -28.89
N GLY A 313 -35.60 -20.36 -28.22
CA GLY A 313 -34.32 -20.69 -28.82
C GLY A 313 -34.44 -21.75 -29.92
N GLU A 314 -35.43 -22.64 -29.83
CA GLU A 314 -35.70 -23.66 -30.85
C GLU A 314 -36.42 -23.08 -32.07
N ARG A 315 -37.46 -22.28 -31.86
CA ARG A 315 -38.26 -21.65 -32.92
C ARG A 315 -37.44 -20.72 -33.83
N HIS A 316 -36.44 -20.06 -33.26
CA HIS A 316 -35.61 -19.08 -33.97
C HIS A 316 -34.20 -19.58 -34.25
N LYS A 317 -33.98 -20.90 -34.28
CA LYS A 317 -32.68 -21.46 -34.69
C LYS A 317 -32.26 -20.86 -36.05
N PRO A 318 -31.02 -20.35 -36.18
CA PRO A 318 -30.56 -19.80 -37.44
C PRO A 318 -30.41 -20.92 -38.48
N ALA A 319 -30.87 -20.66 -39.72
CA ALA A 319 -30.77 -21.61 -40.83
C ALA A 319 -29.32 -21.74 -41.37
N SER A 320 -28.53 -20.67 -41.27
CA SER A 320 -27.08 -20.67 -41.49
C SER A 320 -26.46 -19.47 -40.76
N ILE A 321 -25.16 -19.57 -40.46
CA ILE A 321 -24.38 -18.48 -39.86
C ILE A 321 -23.20 -18.17 -40.79
N PRO A 322 -22.71 -16.91 -40.87
CA PRO A 322 -21.66 -16.50 -41.82
C PRO A 322 -20.28 -17.14 -41.61
N LEU A 323 -20.15 -18.15 -40.75
CA LEU A 323 -18.88 -18.78 -40.40
C LEU A 323 -18.46 -19.94 -41.34
N GLY A 324 -19.21 -20.22 -42.41
CA GLY A 324 -18.82 -21.20 -43.43
C GLY A 324 -18.69 -22.66 -42.92
N LYS A 325 -19.18 -22.96 -41.71
CA LYS A 325 -19.28 -24.32 -41.16
C LYS A 325 -20.73 -24.78 -41.30
N GLU A 326 -21.02 -25.60 -42.31
CA GLU A 326 -22.38 -25.97 -42.75
C GLU A 326 -23.24 -26.75 -41.73
N ASN A 327 -22.73 -27.04 -40.52
CA ASN A 327 -23.39 -27.93 -39.55
C ASN A 327 -23.49 -27.40 -38.10
N LEU A 328 -23.16 -26.14 -37.83
CA LEU A 328 -23.20 -25.59 -36.46
C LEU A 328 -24.36 -24.61 -36.27
N ILE A 329 -25.34 -25.00 -35.46
CA ILE A 329 -26.48 -24.16 -35.06
C ILE A 329 -26.11 -23.45 -33.76
N PHE A 330 -26.07 -22.12 -33.77
CA PHE A 330 -25.74 -21.30 -32.60
C PHE A 330 -26.99 -20.59 -32.04
N PRO A 331 -27.03 -20.25 -30.74
CA PRO A 331 -28.20 -19.66 -30.11
C PRO A 331 -28.42 -18.20 -30.55
N VAL A 332 -29.67 -17.79 -30.80
CA VAL A 332 -29.99 -16.39 -31.17
C VAL A 332 -29.91 -15.40 -30.01
N VAL A 333 -29.88 -15.91 -28.78
CA VAL A 333 -29.95 -15.13 -27.55
C VAL A 333 -29.00 -15.72 -26.51
N TRP A 334 -28.45 -14.86 -25.66
CA TRP A 334 -27.69 -15.22 -24.47
C TRP A 334 -28.21 -14.42 -23.27
N SER A 335 -28.15 -15.01 -22.08
CA SER A 335 -28.58 -14.38 -20.82
C SER A 335 -27.65 -14.88 -19.71
N PRO A 336 -27.34 -14.06 -18.69
CA PRO A 336 -26.55 -14.51 -17.55
C PRO A 336 -27.23 -15.69 -16.84
N SER A 337 -26.41 -16.64 -16.37
CA SER A 337 -26.90 -17.89 -15.75
C SER A 337 -27.13 -17.80 -14.25
N ASN A 338 -26.51 -16.82 -13.60
CA ASN A 338 -26.53 -16.66 -12.15
C ASN A 338 -26.35 -15.18 -11.75
N PRO A 339 -26.64 -14.82 -10.48
CA PRO A 339 -26.57 -13.43 -10.02
C PRO A 339 -25.20 -12.77 -10.16
N LEU A 340 -24.11 -13.52 -9.92
CA LEU A 340 -22.75 -12.97 -10.06
C LEU A 340 -22.43 -12.65 -11.52
N ASN A 341 -22.74 -13.57 -12.43
CA ASN A 341 -22.56 -13.36 -13.86
C ASN A 341 -23.41 -12.18 -14.36
N LYS A 342 -24.65 -12.02 -13.87
CA LYS A 342 -25.46 -10.82 -14.11
C LYS A 342 -24.73 -9.54 -13.67
N ILE A 343 -24.20 -9.51 -12.44
CA ILE A 343 -23.49 -8.32 -11.93
C ILE A 343 -22.32 -7.96 -12.84
N MET A 344 -21.55 -8.96 -13.31
CA MET A 344 -20.44 -8.73 -14.24
C MET A 344 -20.91 -8.12 -15.57
N VAL A 345 -22.04 -8.58 -16.11
CA VAL A 345 -22.64 -7.99 -17.32
C VAL A 345 -23.06 -6.55 -17.06
N PHE A 346 -23.70 -6.26 -15.92
CA PHE A 346 -24.10 -4.90 -15.58
C PHE A 346 -22.91 -3.97 -15.38
N LYS A 347 -21.82 -4.42 -14.71
CA LYS A 347 -20.57 -3.65 -14.60
C LYS A 347 -19.90 -3.41 -15.96
N THR A 348 -19.98 -4.38 -16.88
CA THR A 348 -19.30 -4.27 -18.18
C THR A 348 -20.10 -3.47 -19.22
N ILE A 349 -21.44 -3.58 -19.19
CA ILE A 349 -22.33 -3.08 -20.25
C ILE A 349 -23.16 -1.90 -19.78
N PHE A 350 -23.62 -1.93 -18.52
CA PHE A 350 -24.56 -0.97 -17.95
C PHE A 350 -23.94 -0.18 -16.77
N GLN A 351 -22.62 0.01 -16.76
CA GLN A 351 -21.90 0.69 -15.66
C GLN A 351 -22.55 2.03 -15.28
N LYS A 352 -22.81 2.90 -16.28
CA LYS A 352 -23.47 4.19 -16.07
C LYS A 352 -24.82 4.08 -15.35
N TYR A 353 -25.59 3.02 -15.61
CA TYR A 353 -26.86 2.77 -14.92
C TYR A 353 -26.63 2.39 -13.46
N LEU A 354 -25.64 1.53 -13.19
CA LEU A 354 -25.26 1.17 -11.82
C LEU A 354 -24.82 2.40 -11.04
N ASP A 355 -23.90 3.19 -11.58
CA ASP A 355 -23.35 4.37 -10.90
C ASP A 355 -24.45 5.40 -10.57
N THR A 356 -25.44 5.54 -11.45
CA THR A 356 -26.52 6.52 -11.27
C THR A 356 -27.63 6.00 -10.35
N THR A 357 -27.94 4.70 -10.39
CA THR A 357 -29.16 4.14 -9.76
C THR A 357 -28.86 3.38 -8.46
N TYR A 358 -27.72 2.70 -8.43
CA TYR A 358 -27.24 1.88 -7.34
C TYR A 358 -25.77 2.20 -7.01
N PRO A 359 -25.45 3.46 -6.67
CA PRO A 359 -24.09 3.84 -6.32
C PRO A 359 -23.65 3.04 -5.09
N TYR A 360 -22.50 2.38 -5.22
CA TYR A 360 -21.86 1.75 -4.08
C TYR A 360 -21.08 2.80 -3.29
N GLU A 361 -21.53 3.08 -2.07
CA GLU A 361 -20.76 3.89 -1.12
C GLU A 361 -20.01 2.95 -0.17
N ASP A 362 -18.68 2.98 -0.23
CA ASP A 362 -17.85 2.23 0.71
C ASP A 362 -17.98 2.84 2.11
N LYS A 363 -18.48 2.05 3.06
CA LYS A 363 -18.63 2.47 4.46
C LYS A 363 -17.28 2.75 5.12
N THR A 364 -16.18 2.22 4.58
CA THR A 364 -14.82 2.43 5.08
C THR A 364 -14.22 3.77 4.61
N GLU A 365 -14.70 4.35 3.51
CA GLU A 365 -14.27 5.68 3.04
C GLU A 365 -14.76 6.81 3.95
N LYS A 366 -15.91 6.65 4.61
CA LYS A 366 -16.43 7.62 5.61
C LYS A 366 -15.82 7.43 7.00
N THR A 367 -14.59 6.94 7.10
CA THR A 367 -13.90 6.86 8.39
C THR A 367 -13.58 8.29 8.85
N PRO A 368 -14.13 8.76 10.00
CA PRO A 368 -13.94 10.13 10.43
C PRO A 368 -12.45 10.41 10.65
N ILE A 369 -11.91 11.48 10.07
CA ILE A 369 -10.48 11.83 10.20
C ILE A 369 -10.26 12.96 11.21
N MET A 370 -9.03 13.12 11.67
CA MET A 370 -8.57 14.25 12.49
C MET A 370 -7.23 14.75 11.95
N VAL A 371 -7.05 16.08 11.86
CA VAL A 371 -5.75 16.67 11.49
C VAL A 371 -5.00 17.06 12.75
N PHE A 372 -3.74 16.65 12.83
CA PHE A 372 -2.79 17.02 13.87
C PHE A 372 -1.67 17.87 13.27
N LYS A 373 -1.28 18.93 13.96
CA LYS A 373 -0.10 19.73 13.58
C LYS A 373 0.93 19.77 14.70
N TYR A 374 2.18 19.60 14.32
CA TYR A 374 3.33 19.59 15.22
C TYR A 374 4.42 20.54 14.73
N ASP A 375 5.16 21.09 15.68
CA ASP A 375 6.38 21.83 15.40
C ASP A 375 7.59 20.88 15.28
N SER A 376 8.70 21.40 14.78
CA SER A 376 9.92 20.62 14.52
C SER A 376 10.51 19.93 15.76
N THR A 377 10.22 20.40 16.97
CA THR A 377 10.77 19.80 18.20
C THR A 377 10.20 18.40 18.47
N ARG A 378 9.01 18.10 17.93
CA ARG A 378 8.33 16.81 18.07
C ARG A 378 8.70 15.79 17.01
N LYS A 379 9.58 16.13 16.05
CA LYS A 379 9.97 15.29 14.91
C LYS A 379 10.35 13.86 15.30
N ASN A 380 11.17 13.67 16.32
CA ASN A 380 11.68 12.35 16.70
C ASN A 380 10.57 11.46 17.28
N GLU A 381 9.70 12.02 18.12
CA GLU A 381 8.54 11.31 18.66
C GLU A 381 7.56 10.96 17.54
N LEU A 382 7.32 11.92 16.64
CA LEU A 382 6.42 11.76 15.50
C LEU A 382 6.91 10.69 14.52
N LYS A 383 8.22 10.58 14.28
CA LYS A 383 8.82 9.54 13.44
C LYS A 383 8.47 8.14 13.93
N VAL A 384 8.65 7.90 15.22
CA VAL A 384 8.34 6.60 15.84
C VAL A 384 6.84 6.28 15.71
N VAL A 385 5.97 7.27 15.96
CA VAL A 385 4.53 7.07 15.91
C VAL A 385 4.02 6.87 14.48
N LEU A 386 4.55 7.59 13.49
CA LEU A 386 4.22 7.40 12.07
C LEU A 386 4.60 5.98 11.59
N GLU A 387 5.76 5.46 12.02
CA GLU A 387 6.19 4.09 11.70
C GLU A 387 5.37 3.00 12.42
N MET A 388 4.82 3.33 13.59
CA MET A 388 4.00 2.42 14.39
C MET A 388 2.55 2.38 13.91
N GLN A 389 1.97 3.52 13.53
CA GLN A 389 0.55 3.70 13.21
C GLN A 389 0.30 3.96 11.71
N GLU A 390 1.18 3.47 10.83
CA GLU A 390 1.16 3.76 9.38
C GLU A 390 -0.19 3.43 8.71
N SER A 391 -0.91 2.39 9.17
CA SER A 391 -2.23 2.02 8.61
C SER A 391 -3.34 3.02 8.91
N GLU A 392 -3.19 3.79 9.99
CA GLU A 392 -4.17 4.77 10.46
C GLU A 392 -3.85 6.18 9.95
N VAL A 393 -2.66 6.41 9.40
CA VAL A 393 -2.27 7.69 8.80
C VAL A 393 -2.75 7.73 7.36
N LEU A 394 -3.65 8.66 7.05
CA LEU A 394 -4.13 8.88 5.69
C LEU A 394 -3.10 9.71 4.90
N ASN A 395 -2.65 10.81 5.49
CA ASN A 395 -1.68 11.72 4.88
C ASN A 395 -0.69 12.23 5.92
N PHE A 396 0.55 12.41 5.49
CA PHE A 396 1.57 13.11 6.27
C PHE A 396 2.38 14.02 5.34
N GLY A 397 2.70 15.21 5.82
CA GLY A 397 3.48 16.18 5.07
C GLY A 397 4.17 17.17 5.99
N ILE A 398 5.34 17.63 5.57
CA ILE A 398 6.11 18.65 6.25
C ILE A 398 6.05 19.89 5.36
N PHE A 399 5.63 21.00 5.94
CA PHE A 399 5.39 22.25 5.25
C PHE A 399 6.36 23.32 5.77
N GLU A 400 6.75 24.23 4.88
CA GLU A 400 7.70 25.31 5.23
C GLU A 400 7.18 26.15 6.40
N ARG A 401 5.86 26.42 6.42
CA ARG A 401 5.16 27.18 7.47
C ARG A 401 3.68 26.78 7.53
N ASP A 402 3.07 27.00 8.70
CA ASP A 402 1.62 26.90 8.90
C ASP A 402 0.86 28.08 8.28
N LYS A 403 0.72 28.08 6.95
CA LYS A 403 -0.01 29.13 6.20
C LYS A 403 -0.94 28.57 5.11
N PRO A 404 -1.98 27.81 5.46
CA PRO A 404 -2.97 27.36 4.48
C PRO A 404 -3.73 28.57 3.87
N PRO A 405 -4.09 28.55 2.56
CA PRO A 405 -3.84 27.51 1.56
C PRO A 405 -2.46 27.61 0.87
N GLU A 406 -1.67 28.64 1.18
CA GLU A 406 -0.33 28.88 0.61
C GLU A 406 0.77 27.99 1.25
N ALA A 407 0.38 26.93 1.96
CA ALA A 407 1.29 26.07 2.70
C ALA A 407 2.11 25.25 1.69
N LYS A 408 3.40 25.54 1.60
CA LYS A 408 4.31 24.85 0.68
C LYS A 408 4.81 23.54 1.30
N LEU A 409 4.41 22.42 0.70
CA LEU A 409 4.94 21.09 1.04
C LEU A 409 6.43 21.02 0.68
N ILE A 410 7.27 20.64 1.64
CA ILE A 410 8.72 20.51 1.49
C ILE A 410 9.22 19.07 1.59
N ALA A 411 8.47 18.18 2.25
CA ALA A 411 8.75 16.75 2.29
C ALA A 411 7.48 15.94 2.62
N THR A 412 7.41 14.70 2.15
CA THR A 412 6.32 13.76 2.43
C THR A 412 6.66 12.73 3.49
N THR A 413 7.93 12.66 3.91
CA THR A 413 8.42 11.80 4.98
C THR A 413 9.46 12.52 5.83
N ILE A 414 9.65 12.07 7.07
CA ILE A 414 10.66 12.64 7.98
C ILE A 414 12.08 12.32 7.48
N ASP A 415 12.29 11.16 6.88
CA ASP A 415 13.58 10.78 6.29
C ASP A 415 13.94 11.69 5.11
N GLU A 416 12.99 11.93 4.19
CA GLU A 416 13.18 12.87 3.09
C GLU A 416 13.52 14.28 3.58
N PHE A 417 12.85 14.74 4.65
CA PHE A 417 13.14 16.03 5.26
C PHE A 417 14.55 16.08 5.87
N ASP A 418 15.00 15.00 6.51
CA ASP A 418 16.34 14.97 7.09
C ASP A 418 17.45 14.88 6.03
N GLU A 419 17.20 14.25 4.89
CA GLU A 419 18.15 14.11 3.79
C GLU A 419 18.22 15.32 2.85
N LYS A 420 17.07 15.87 2.44
CA LYS A 420 16.99 16.90 1.39
C LYS A 420 17.13 18.33 1.91
N ILE A 421 16.84 18.57 3.18
CA ILE A 421 16.78 19.92 3.76
C ILE A 421 18.00 20.13 4.67
N GLU A 422 19.01 20.81 4.12
CA GLU A 422 20.23 21.17 4.85
C GLU A 422 19.99 22.28 5.89
N GLU A 423 19.21 23.31 5.52
CA GLU A 423 18.88 24.44 6.41
C GLU A 423 17.48 24.26 7.03
N LYS A 424 17.46 23.81 8.28
CA LYS A 424 16.24 23.66 9.08
C LYS A 424 15.98 24.96 9.85
N THR A 425 14.90 25.64 9.53
CA THR A 425 14.55 26.95 10.07
C THR A 425 13.90 26.88 11.45
N GLY A 426 13.36 25.72 11.83
CA GLY A 426 12.62 25.49 13.07
C GLY A 426 11.17 26.00 13.02
N PHE A 427 10.75 26.56 11.87
CA PHE A 427 9.37 27.02 11.63
C PHE A 427 8.56 26.01 10.82
N GLU A 428 9.14 24.86 10.50
CA GLU A 428 8.48 23.82 9.73
C GLU A 428 7.30 23.23 10.51
N THR A 429 6.22 22.97 9.77
CA THR A 429 4.98 22.42 10.30
C THR A 429 4.78 21.02 9.80
N PHE A 430 4.61 20.08 10.73
CA PHE A 430 4.37 18.68 10.46
C PHE A 430 2.87 18.43 10.56
N VAL A 431 2.22 18.14 9.43
CA VAL A 431 0.77 17.91 9.36
C VAL A 431 0.52 16.42 9.16
N CYS A 432 -0.31 15.85 10.02
CA CYS A 432 -0.70 14.45 9.98
C CYS A 432 -2.23 14.32 9.97
N VAL A 433 -2.76 13.60 8.99
CA VAL A 433 -4.19 13.29 8.87
C VAL A 433 -4.38 11.85 9.31
N VAL A 434 -5.10 11.65 10.41
CA VAL A 434 -5.24 10.35 11.07
C VAL A 434 -6.69 9.90 11.01
N LYS A 435 -6.91 8.63 10.67
CA LYS A 435 -8.22 7.99 10.69
C LYS A 435 -8.71 7.83 12.14
N LYS A 436 -10.02 7.93 12.31
CA LYS A 436 -10.83 7.46 13.44
C LYS A 436 -10.66 8.23 14.75
N VAL A 437 -11.70 8.99 15.12
CA VAL A 437 -11.86 9.56 16.48
C VAL A 437 -11.99 8.43 17.51
N GLY A 438 -11.14 8.46 18.56
CA GLY A 438 -11.21 7.53 19.70
C GLY A 438 -10.46 6.20 19.54
N SER A 439 -9.60 6.07 18.52
CA SER A 439 -8.68 4.93 18.36
C SER A 439 -7.42 5.08 19.22
N GLU A 440 -6.69 3.97 19.41
CA GLU A 440 -5.34 4.00 20.00
C GLU A 440 -4.41 4.93 19.22
N ALA A 441 -4.54 5.00 17.88
CA ALA A 441 -3.78 5.93 17.06
C ALA A 441 -4.08 7.39 17.42
N PHE A 442 -5.35 7.78 17.55
CA PHE A 442 -5.73 9.13 17.98
C PHE A 442 -5.07 9.51 19.30
N LEU A 443 -5.14 8.63 20.31
CA LEU A 443 -4.52 8.89 21.62
C LEU A 443 -3.00 8.98 21.53
N THR A 444 -2.38 8.15 20.68
CA THR A 444 -0.93 8.16 20.46
C THR A 444 -0.47 9.48 19.85
N PHE A 445 -1.14 9.94 18.78
CA PHE A 445 -0.83 11.23 18.14
C PHE A 445 -1.11 12.42 19.07
N ALA A 446 -2.22 12.41 19.81
CA ALA A 446 -2.51 13.44 20.81
C ALA A 446 -1.46 13.48 21.94
N GLY A 447 -0.93 12.32 22.34
CA GLY A 447 0.06 12.17 23.41
C GLY A 447 1.42 12.82 23.12
N ILE A 448 1.79 12.98 21.85
CA ILE A 448 3.03 13.67 21.43
C ILE A 448 2.99 15.17 21.82
N GLY A 449 1.79 15.73 22.01
CA GLY A 449 1.60 17.15 22.29
C GLY A 449 1.60 18.00 21.01
N PRO A 450 0.63 17.79 20.10
CA PRO A 450 0.39 18.68 18.97
C PRO A 450 0.03 20.09 19.45
N TYR A 451 0.39 21.12 18.69
CA TYR A 451 -0.08 22.47 18.96
C TYR A 451 -1.47 22.74 18.37
N HIS A 452 -1.91 21.91 17.41
CA HIS A 452 -3.24 21.96 16.80
C HIS A 452 -3.80 20.56 16.59
N VAL A 453 -5.08 20.40 16.90
CA VAL A 453 -5.90 19.24 16.55
C VAL A 453 -7.22 19.78 16.03
N SER A 454 -7.72 19.28 14.91
CA SER A 454 -9.05 19.67 14.40
C SER A 454 -10.12 19.50 15.48
N GLU A 455 -11.17 20.30 15.45
CA GLU A 455 -12.22 20.25 16.49
C GLU A 455 -13.13 19.03 16.33
N ASN A 456 -13.40 18.66 15.08
CA ASN A 456 -14.28 17.56 14.71
C ASN A 456 -13.93 17.01 13.31
N PRO A 457 -14.48 15.85 12.92
CA PRO A 457 -14.18 15.24 11.62
C PRO A 457 -14.56 16.09 10.40
N GLU A 458 -15.58 16.94 10.50
CA GLU A 458 -16.01 17.80 9.38
C GLU A 458 -14.98 18.90 9.12
N THR A 459 -14.56 19.61 10.17
CA THR A 459 -13.46 20.59 10.10
C THR A 459 -12.15 19.97 9.67
N ALA A 460 -11.87 18.73 10.09
CA ALA A 460 -10.66 18.01 9.67
C ALA A 460 -10.62 17.76 8.15
N ILE A 461 -11.76 17.51 7.50
CA ILE A 461 -11.84 17.34 6.05
C ILE A 461 -11.49 18.65 5.33
N GLU A 462 -12.02 19.78 5.81
CA GLU A 462 -11.73 21.10 5.25
C GLU A 462 -10.25 21.47 5.45
N GLU A 463 -9.72 21.27 6.66
CA GLU A 463 -8.30 21.51 6.97
C GLU A 463 -7.38 20.63 6.13
N SER A 464 -7.70 19.34 5.99
CA SER A 464 -6.90 18.40 5.18
C SER A 464 -6.77 18.89 3.73
N LYS A 465 -7.87 19.35 3.12
CA LYS A 465 -7.86 19.88 1.74
C LYS A 465 -6.95 21.09 1.54
N LEU A 466 -6.76 21.91 2.58
CA LEU A 466 -5.89 23.08 2.51
C LEU A 466 -4.39 22.72 2.44
N TYR A 467 -4.01 21.53 2.91
CA TYR A 467 -2.64 21.03 2.86
C TYR A 467 -2.44 19.96 1.78
N PHE A 468 -3.48 19.19 1.48
CA PHE A 468 -3.47 18.05 0.56
C PHE A 468 -4.65 18.16 -0.43
N PRO A 469 -4.55 19.00 -1.47
CA PRO A 469 -5.64 19.25 -2.40
C PRO A 469 -6.02 18.04 -3.29
N ASP A 470 -5.11 17.09 -3.51
CA ASP A 470 -5.30 15.92 -4.39
C ASP A 470 -6.05 14.73 -3.75
N VAL A 471 -6.74 14.91 -2.61
CA VAL A 471 -7.33 13.81 -1.81
C VAL A 471 -8.87 13.82 -1.80
N THR A 472 -9.51 14.53 -2.71
CA THR A 472 -10.90 14.18 -3.08
C THR A 472 -10.85 13.06 -4.09
N GLY A 473 -11.72 12.05 -3.95
CA GLY A 473 -11.73 10.83 -4.77
C GLY A 473 -11.70 11.04 -6.29
N PRO A 474 -11.54 9.96 -7.06
CA PRO A 474 -11.27 10.03 -8.49
C PRO A 474 -12.34 10.82 -9.25
N ASP A 475 -11.89 11.88 -9.93
CA ASP A 475 -12.44 12.50 -11.13
C ASP A 475 -13.94 12.89 -11.13
N GLU A 476 -14.27 14.05 -10.55
CA GLU A 476 -15.26 14.93 -11.18
C GLU A 476 -14.56 15.73 -12.29
N GLN A 477 -14.23 15.07 -13.40
CA GLN A 477 -14.03 15.78 -14.67
C GLN A 477 -15.41 16.21 -15.18
N SER A 478 -15.70 17.50 -15.01
CA SER A 478 -16.80 18.19 -15.65
C SER A 478 -16.51 18.32 -17.15
N ASP A 479 -16.93 17.35 -17.95
CA ASP A 479 -16.98 17.47 -19.41
C ASP A 479 -18.40 17.85 -19.85
N ASP A 480 -18.77 19.11 -19.58
CA ASP A 480 -19.79 19.83 -20.34
C ASP A 480 -19.04 20.68 -21.38
N GLU A 481 -18.89 20.17 -22.59
CA GLU A 481 -18.97 20.88 -23.88
C GLU A 481 -18.40 20.00 -25.01
N GLU A 482 -19.29 19.39 -25.81
CA GLU A 482 -19.22 19.51 -27.28
C GLU A 482 -20.46 18.84 -27.90
N LYS A 483 -21.41 19.70 -28.29
CA LYS A 483 -22.47 19.38 -29.25
C LYS A 483 -22.09 20.07 -30.57
N LEU A 484 -22.17 19.28 -31.64
CA LEU A 484 -22.44 19.65 -33.03
C LEU A 484 -21.25 20.20 -33.84
N GLU A 485 -20.61 19.33 -34.63
CA GLU A 485 -20.28 19.61 -36.04
C GLU A 485 -20.37 18.32 -36.87
N ASP A 486 -21.58 17.99 -37.33
CA ASP A 486 -21.79 17.13 -38.52
C ASP A 486 -22.45 18.01 -39.58
N ALA A 487 -21.63 18.65 -40.41
CA ALA A 487 -22.06 19.30 -41.65
C ALA A 487 -20.96 19.27 -42.70
N ASP A 488 -21.26 18.54 -43.78
CA ASP A 488 -20.77 18.64 -45.15
C ASP A 488 -19.31 18.28 -45.51
N GLY A 489 -19.21 17.40 -46.52
CA GLY A 489 -17.97 17.20 -47.26
C GLY A 489 -17.94 16.04 -48.26
N ASN A 490 -19.06 15.56 -48.78
CA ASN A 490 -19.05 14.65 -49.93
C ASN A 490 -18.93 15.47 -51.21
N ASN A 491 -17.69 15.71 -51.68
CA ASN A 491 -17.44 16.28 -53.00
C ASN A 491 -16.93 15.18 -53.94
N GLU A 492 -17.78 14.89 -54.92
CA GLU A 492 -17.52 14.09 -56.10
C GLU A 492 -16.41 14.72 -56.95
N GLU A 493 -15.32 14.00 -57.20
CA GLU A 493 -14.40 14.32 -58.29
C GLU A 493 -14.94 13.74 -59.60
N GLN A 494 -15.64 14.59 -60.37
CA GLN A 494 -15.83 14.38 -61.80
C GLN A 494 -14.51 14.63 -62.54
N ILE A 495 -13.89 13.56 -63.02
CA ILE A 495 -12.78 13.59 -63.96
C ILE A 495 -13.32 13.98 -65.34
N VAL A 496 -13.14 15.26 -65.72
CA VAL A 496 -13.34 15.74 -67.09
C VAL A 496 -12.09 15.41 -67.91
N VAL A 497 -12.21 14.41 -68.77
CA VAL A 497 -11.24 14.09 -69.82
C VAL A 497 -11.25 15.20 -70.85
N THR A 498 -10.15 15.94 -70.99
CA THR A 498 -9.90 16.83 -72.13
C THR A 498 -8.91 16.15 -73.07
N GLU A 499 -9.43 15.55 -74.12
CA GLU A 499 -8.66 15.17 -75.32
C GLU A 499 -8.14 16.44 -75.99
N SER A 500 -6.82 16.56 -76.11
CA SER A 500 -6.17 17.42 -77.10
C SER A 500 -5.48 16.51 -78.11
N ASN A 501 -6.16 16.28 -79.23
CA ASN A 501 -5.63 15.60 -80.39
C ASN A 501 -4.72 16.56 -81.15
N GLU A 502 -3.48 16.12 -81.35
CA GLU A 502 -2.58 16.60 -82.38
C GLU A 502 -3.06 16.14 -83.77
N GLN A 503 -2.82 17.00 -84.75
CA GLN A 503 -2.55 16.72 -86.17
C GLN A 503 -3.70 16.73 -87.21
N ILE A 504 -3.50 17.72 -88.12
CA ILE A 504 -3.91 17.90 -89.54
C ILE A 504 -5.22 18.66 -89.79
#